data_AF-A0A2U3KRH2-F1
#
_entry.id   AF-A0A2U3KRH2-F1
#
_cell.length_a   1.000
_cell.length_b   1.000
_cell.length_c   1.000
_cell.angle_alpha   90.00
_cell.angle_beta   90.00
_cell.angle_gamma   90.00
#
_symmetry.space_group_name_H-M   'P 1'
#
loop_
_entity.id
_entity.type
_entity.pdbx_description
1 polymer ?
#
loop_
_entity_poly.entity_id
_entity_poly.type
_entity_poly.pdbx_seq_one_letter_code
_entity_poly.pdbx_strand_id
1 'polypeptide(L)'
;MQTIGRDLGVECSHCHVADDWKRDEKPQFDFAARMIRMTQGLSAGTLRDLGGVTCWSCHRGNVKPARMPRASWEDRLAKWPDALKLKDEDAKKPARDVYRNIQSMADSPAGSLPMTMSVFAAALGVSCDHCHVPGRWDSDEKPAKATARLMLRLFSEIPKYFEPSRQPGMQCYTCHQGAPKPERLPVV
;
A
#
# COMPACT_ATOMS: atom_id res chain seq x y z
N MET A 1 8.21 0.49 -23.71
CA MET A 1 7.40 -0.75 -23.74
C MET A 1 8.18 -1.98 -23.30
N GLN A 2 9.47 -2.15 -23.66
CA GLN A 2 10.27 -3.31 -23.23
C GLN A 2 10.36 -3.47 -21.71
N THR A 3 10.42 -2.36 -20.96
CA THR A 3 10.40 -2.34 -19.49
C THR A 3 9.11 -2.90 -18.90
N ILE A 4 7.96 -2.67 -19.55
CA ILE A 4 6.65 -3.13 -19.05
C ILE A 4 6.53 -4.65 -19.14
N GLY A 5 7.00 -5.26 -20.24
CA GLY A 5 6.99 -6.72 -20.39
C GLY A 5 7.81 -7.41 -19.31
N ARG A 6 9.04 -6.93 -19.06
CA ARG A 6 9.89 -7.39 -17.95
C ARG A 6 9.21 -7.23 -16.60
N ASP A 7 8.69 -6.03 -16.31
CA ASP A 7 8.14 -5.71 -15.00
C ASP A 7 6.87 -6.51 -14.67
N LEU A 8 6.10 -6.88 -15.68
CA LEU A 8 4.90 -7.72 -15.58
C LEU A 8 5.19 -9.22 -15.75
N GLY A 9 6.36 -9.59 -16.27
CA GLY A 9 6.69 -10.97 -16.64
C GLY A 9 5.85 -11.50 -17.79
N VAL A 10 5.55 -10.66 -18.79
CA VAL A 10 4.72 -11.03 -19.95
C VAL A 10 5.37 -10.60 -21.26
N GLU A 11 5.07 -11.35 -22.31
CA GLU A 11 5.43 -11.01 -23.69
C GLU A 11 4.53 -9.89 -24.25
N CYS A 12 5.00 -9.20 -25.30
CA CYS A 12 4.28 -8.10 -25.95
C CYS A 12 2.86 -8.50 -26.41
N SER A 13 2.70 -9.74 -26.87
CA SER A 13 1.44 -10.31 -27.35
C SER A 13 0.39 -10.50 -26.24
N HIS A 14 0.77 -10.35 -24.96
CA HIS A 14 -0.18 -10.31 -23.86
C HIS A 14 -1.13 -9.12 -23.98
N CYS A 15 -0.61 -7.96 -24.36
CA CYS A 15 -1.37 -6.72 -24.50
C CYS A 15 -1.68 -6.36 -25.94
N HIS A 16 -0.87 -6.80 -26.90
CA HIS A 16 -1.04 -6.43 -28.31
C HIS A 16 -1.54 -7.61 -29.17
N VAL A 17 -2.18 -7.28 -30.28
CA VAL A 17 -2.49 -8.22 -31.36
C VAL A 17 -1.20 -8.45 -32.16
N ALA A 18 -0.77 -9.72 -32.28
CA ALA A 18 0.39 -10.06 -33.09
C ALA A 18 0.13 -9.63 -34.55
N ASP A 19 1.17 -9.11 -35.21
CA ASP A 19 1.13 -8.62 -36.59
C ASP A 19 0.28 -7.37 -36.85
N ASP A 20 -0.42 -6.85 -35.83
CA ASP A 20 -1.11 -5.55 -35.88
C ASP A 20 -0.99 -4.80 -34.54
N TRP A 21 0.20 -4.26 -34.29
CA TRP A 21 0.58 -3.59 -33.04
C TRP A 21 -0.17 -2.28 -32.75
N LYS A 22 -0.95 -1.77 -33.71
CA LYS A 22 -1.76 -0.56 -33.56
C LYS A 22 -3.14 -0.84 -32.98
N ARG A 23 -3.59 -2.10 -32.98
CA ARG A 23 -4.88 -2.48 -32.39
C ARG A 23 -4.80 -2.54 -30.88
N ASP A 24 -5.75 -1.89 -30.24
CA ASP A 24 -5.89 -1.73 -28.78
C ASP A 24 -7.09 -2.49 -28.20
N GLU A 25 -7.62 -3.45 -28.96
CA GLU A 25 -8.86 -4.18 -28.64
C GLU A 25 -8.75 -5.18 -27.48
N LYS A 26 -7.52 -5.56 -27.08
CA LYS A 26 -7.32 -6.49 -25.97
C LYS A 26 -7.67 -5.81 -24.65
N PRO A 27 -8.47 -6.43 -23.76
CA PRO A 27 -8.78 -5.86 -22.45
C PRO A 27 -7.53 -5.51 -21.61
N GLN A 28 -6.45 -6.27 -21.80
CA GLN A 28 -5.15 -6.05 -21.16
C GLN A 28 -4.52 -4.71 -21.59
N PHE A 29 -4.72 -4.29 -22.84
CA PHE A 29 -4.21 -3.01 -23.34
C PHE A 29 -4.84 -1.83 -22.61
N ASP A 30 -6.18 -1.76 -22.56
CA ASP A 30 -6.90 -0.69 -21.85
C ASP A 30 -6.56 -0.70 -20.35
N PHE A 31 -6.49 -1.88 -19.74
CA PHE A 31 -6.12 -1.98 -18.33
C PHE A 31 -4.67 -1.50 -18.06
N ALA A 32 -3.72 -1.86 -18.93
CA ALA A 32 -2.35 -1.37 -18.85
C ALA A 32 -2.27 0.15 -19.03
N ALA A 33 -3.06 0.73 -19.94
CA ALA A 33 -3.12 2.18 -20.12
C ALA A 33 -3.58 2.91 -18.84
N ARG A 34 -4.55 2.35 -18.11
CA ARG A 34 -4.99 2.88 -16.81
C ARG A 34 -3.91 2.77 -15.74
N MET A 35 -3.20 1.64 -15.71
CA MET A 35 -2.04 1.45 -14.81
C MET A 35 -0.92 2.45 -15.11
N ILE A 36 -0.64 2.77 -16.38
CA ILE A 36 0.34 3.80 -16.76
C ILE A 36 -0.09 5.16 -16.23
N ARG A 37 -1.35 5.56 -16.44
CA ARG A 37 -1.88 6.84 -15.91
C ARG A 37 -1.82 6.89 -14.38
N MET A 38 -2.18 5.80 -13.70
CA MET A 38 -2.09 5.69 -12.25
C MET A 38 -0.64 5.87 -11.78
N THR A 39 0.30 5.11 -12.31
CA THR A 39 1.72 5.19 -11.88
C THR A 39 2.31 6.57 -12.11
N GLN A 40 2.02 7.20 -13.25
CA GLN A 40 2.42 8.59 -13.55
C GLN A 40 1.78 9.59 -12.59
N GLY A 41 0.47 9.52 -12.39
CA GLY A 41 -0.27 10.45 -11.54
C GLY A 41 0.09 10.32 -10.06
N LEU A 42 0.28 9.10 -9.55
CA LEU A 42 0.76 8.89 -8.18
C LEU A 42 2.19 9.42 -8.01
N SER A 43 3.08 9.19 -8.99
CA SER A 43 4.47 9.65 -8.95
C SER A 43 4.61 11.16 -9.12
N ALA A 44 3.72 11.83 -9.84
CA ALA A 44 3.67 13.28 -9.93
C ALA A 44 2.94 13.95 -8.74
N GLY A 45 2.05 13.20 -8.07
CA GLY A 45 1.24 13.65 -6.95
C GLY A 45 1.77 13.18 -5.60
N THR A 46 0.98 12.37 -4.88
CA THR A 46 1.22 11.93 -3.49
C THR A 46 2.60 11.32 -3.24
N LEU A 47 3.23 10.72 -4.26
CA LEU A 47 4.53 10.05 -4.15
C LEU A 47 5.71 10.87 -4.71
N ARG A 48 5.47 12.10 -5.20
CA ARG A 48 6.50 12.94 -5.84
C ARG A 48 7.73 13.07 -4.98
N ASP A 49 7.54 13.50 -3.73
CA ASP A 49 8.65 13.78 -2.81
C ASP A 49 9.22 12.51 -2.17
N LEU A 50 8.64 11.34 -2.48
CA LEU A 50 9.11 10.02 -2.08
C LEU A 50 9.80 9.26 -3.22
N GLY A 51 9.93 9.89 -4.39
CA GLY A 51 10.59 9.36 -5.59
C GLY A 51 9.71 8.50 -6.50
N GLY A 52 8.38 8.54 -6.32
CA GLY A 52 7.42 7.83 -7.18
C GLY A 52 7.46 6.31 -7.10
N VAL A 53 6.76 5.66 -8.03
CA VAL A 53 6.66 4.20 -8.21
C VAL A 53 6.77 3.82 -9.67
N THR A 54 7.19 2.58 -9.92
CA THR A 54 7.27 1.98 -11.26
C THR A 54 6.40 0.72 -11.32
N CYS A 55 6.26 0.11 -12.50
CA CYS A 55 5.58 -1.17 -12.63
C CYS A 55 6.26 -2.25 -11.75
N TRP A 56 7.60 -2.26 -11.71
CA TRP A 56 8.38 -3.13 -10.84
C TRP A 56 8.04 -3.00 -9.35
N SER A 57 7.72 -1.80 -8.87
CA SER A 57 7.41 -1.57 -7.44
C SER A 57 6.32 -2.49 -6.92
N CYS A 58 5.35 -2.83 -7.76
CA CYS A 58 4.26 -3.74 -7.41
C CYS A 58 4.44 -5.13 -8.02
N HIS A 59 4.72 -5.20 -9.32
CA HIS A 59 4.57 -6.42 -10.10
C HIS A 59 5.75 -7.38 -9.96
N ARG A 60 6.99 -6.88 -9.90
CA ARG A 60 8.22 -7.70 -9.77
C ARG A 60 8.21 -8.96 -10.66
N GLY A 61 7.93 -8.78 -11.95
CA GLY A 61 7.87 -9.86 -12.93
C GLY A 61 6.60 -10.71 -12.87
N ASN A 62 5.54 -10.24 -12.20
CA ASN A 62 4.26 -10.95 -12.11
C ASN A 62 3.08 -10.04 -12.47
N VAL A 63 2.25 -10.48 -13.41
CA VAL A 63 1.06 -9.74 -13.86
C VAL A 63 0.06 -9.48 -12.71
N LYS A 64 0.04 -10.34 -11.70
CA LYS A 64 -0.67 -10.13 -10.44
C LYS A 64 0.34 -9.86 -9.33
N PRO A 65 0.34 -8.66 -8.72
CA PRO A 65 1.24 -8.35 -7.61
C PRO A 65 1.06 -9.28 -6.41
N ALA A 66 2.14 -9.47 -5.66
CA ALA A 66 2.12 -10.26 -4.43
C ALA A 66 1.18 -9.65 -3.38
N ARG A 67 0.54 -10.52 -2.58
CA ARG A 67 -0.27 -10.14 -1.42
C ARG A 67 0.41 -10.64 -0.16
N MET A 68 0.18 -9.92 0.94
CA MET A 68 0.75 -10.32 2.23
C MET A 68 0.10 -11.62 2.72
N PRO A 69 0.88 -12.63 3.14
CA PRO A 69 0.33 -13.79 3.83
C PRO A 69 -0.39 -13.39 5.12
N ARG A 70 -1.49 -14.07 5.44
CA ARG A 70 -2.29 -13.75 6.63
C ARG A 70 -1.49 -13.93 7.93
N ALA A 71 -0.73 -15.03 8.02
CA ALA A 71 0.13 -15.33 9.15
C ALA A 71 1.11 -14.19 9.49
N SER A 72 1.58 -13.43 8.49
CA SER A 72 2.57 -12.36 8.68
C SER A 72 2.11 -11.24 9.62
N TRP A 73 0.81 -10.94 9.66
CA TRP A 73 0.26 -9.93 10.58
C TRP A 73 -0.41 -10.57 11.81
N GLU A 74 -0.91 -11.80 11.71
CA GLU A 74 -1.46 -12.54 12.85
C GLU A 74 -0.40 -12.82 13.92
N ASP A 75 0.81 -13.23 13.53
CA ASP A 75 1.92 -13.48 14.45
C ASP A 75 2.33 -12.22 15.23
N ARG A 76 2.17 -11.06 14.59
CA ARG A 76 2.44 -9.75 15.21
C ARG A 76 1.32 -9.33 16.13
N LEU A 77 0.07 -9.54 15.72
CA LEU A 77 -1.11 -9.26 16.54
C LEU A 77 -1.13 -10.14 17.80
N ALA A 78 -0.72 -11.40 17.69
CA ALA A 78 -0.58 -12.31 18.83
C ALA A 78 0.43 -11.80 19.87
N LYS A 79 1.41 -10.98 19.45
CA LYS A 79 2.44 -10.36 20.29
C LYS A 79 2.11 -8.90 20.63
N TRP A 80 0.85 -8.50 20.53
CA TRP A 80 0.43 -7.15 20.86
C TRP A 80 0.77 -6.82 22.33
N PRO A 81 1.42 -5.67 22.62
CA PRO A 81 1.86 -5.36 23.98
C PRO A 81 0.70 -5.30 24.97
N ASP A 82 0.85 -5.92 26.15
CA ASP A 82 -0.17 -5.92 27.19
C ASP A 82 -0.53 -4.51 27.66
N ALA A 83 0.47 -3.62 27.74
CA ALA A 83 0.30 -2.20 28.08
C ALA A 83 -0.58 -1.42 27.09
N LEU A 84 -0.85 -1.98 25.89
CA LEU A 84 -1.68 -1.37 24.85
C LEU A 84 -3.02 -2.09 24.64
N LYS A 85 -3.33 -3.11 25.45
CA LYS A 85 -4.62 -3.80 25.35
C LYS A 85 -5.73 -2.90 25.86
N LEU A 86 -6.79 -2.78 25.05
CA LEU A 86 -7.98 -2.02 25.40
C LEU A 86 -8.96 -2.88 26.20
N LYS A 87 -9.80 -2.23 27.00
CA LYS A 87 -11.01 -2.85 27.54
C LYS A 87 -12.05 -3.03 26.44
N ASP A 88 -12.90 -4.04 26.55
CA ASP A 88 -13.94 -4.32 25.54
C ASP A 88 -14.91 -3.15 25.30
N GLU A 89 -15.20 -2.38 26.34
CA GLU A 89 -16.03 -1.18 26.27
C GLU A 89 -15.38 -0.08 25.42
N ASP A 90 -14.07 0.10 25.55
CA ASP A 90 -13.31 1.10 24.77
C ASP A 90 -13.09 0.64 23.33
N ALA A 91 -12.96 -0.68 23.11
CA ALA A 91 -12.73 -1.25 21.78
C ALA A 91 -13.85 -0.90 20.77
N LYS A 92 -15.09 -0.71 21.25
CA LYS A 92 -16.26 -0.37 20.42
C LYS A 92 -16.37 1.13 20.13
N LYS A 93 -15.70 1.98 20.91
CA LYS A 93 -15.76 3.44 20.75
C LYS A 93 -14.96 3.87 19.51
N PRO A 94 -15.30 5.03 18.90
CA PRO A 94 -14.45 5.67 17.91
C PRO A 94 -13.02 5.86 18.45
N ALA A 95 -12.02 5.65 17.60
CA ALA A 95 -10.62 5.73 17.98
C ALA A 95 -10.26 7.10 18.58
N ARG A 96 -10.88 8.18 18.12
CA ARG A 96 -10.66 9.55 18.65
C ARG A 96 -11.05 9.73 20.12
N ASP A 97 -11.96 8.90 20.62
CA ASP A 97 -12.44 8.98 22.00
C ASP A 97 -11.55 8.19 22.96
N VAL A 98 -10.67 7.33 22.42
CA VAL A 98 -9.80 6.42 23.18
C VAL A 98 -8.31 6.80 23.04
N TYR A 99 -7.89 7.15 21.83
CA TYR A 99 -6.50 7.44 21.50
C TYR A 99 -6.25 8.93 21.29
N ARG A 100 -5.18 9.44 21.90
CA ARG A 100 -4.72 10.82 21.68
C ARG A 100 -4.05 10.94 20.30
N ASN A 101 -4.27 12.09 19.63
CA ASN A 101 -3.65 12.44 18.35
C ASN A 101 -3.82 11.38 17.23
N ILE A 102 -4.94 10.66 17.23
CA ILE A 102 -5.33 9.84 16.09
C ILE A 102 -5.89 10.74 14.98
N GLN A 103 -5.42 10.54 13.73
CA GLN A 103 -5.77 11.42 12.61
C GLN A 103 -6.46 10.65 11.48
N SER A 104 -5.81 9.63 10.90
CA SER A 104 -6.31 8.94 9.70
C SER A 104 -7.41 7.90 9.95
N MET A 105 -7.62 7.49 11.20
CA MET A 105 -8.57 6.42 11.57
C MET A 105 -9.45 6.85 12.76
N ALA A 106 -9.68 8.16 12.90
CA ALA A 106 -10.37 8.74 14.06
C ALA A 106 -11.78 8.17 14.27
N ASP A 107 -12.49 7.87 13.18
CA ASP A 107 -13.85 7.32 13.18
C ASP A 107 -13.91 5.78 13.21
N SER A 108 -12.77 5.10 13.06
CA SER A 108 -12.73 3.64 13.12
C SER A 108 -12.89 3.15 14.57
N PRO A 109 -13.44 1.94 14.81
CA PRO A 109 -13.49 1.37 16.15
C PRO A 109 -12.08 1.24 16.74
N ALA A 110 -11.89 1.68 18.00
CA ALA A 110 -10.59 1.66 18.66
C ALA A 110 -9.97 0.25 18.69
N GLY A 111 -10.79 -0.80 18.84
CA GLY A 111 -10.36 -2.20 18.83
C GLY A 111 -9.81 -2.69 17.49
N SER A 112 -9.99 -1.94 16.39
CA SER A 112 -9.43 -2.29 15.07
C SER A 112 -7.97 -1.87 14.89
N LEU A 113 -7.47 -0.95 15.73
CA LEU A 113 -6.14 -0.36 15.60
C LEU A 113 -5.02 -1.39 15.81
N PRO A 114 -5.11 -2.32 16.80
CA PRO A 114 -4.12 -3.39 16.96
C PRO A 114 -3.86 -4.20 15.69
N MET A 115 -4.94 -4.64 15.03
CA MET A 115 -4.84 -5.37 13.77
C MET A 115 -4.24 -4.51 12.66
N THR A 116 -4.71 -3.27 12.54
CA THR A 116 -4.24 -2.34 11.50
C THR A 116 -2.76 -2.01 11.64
N MET A 117 -2.28 -1.72 12.85
CA MET A 117 -0.86 -1.48 13.11
C MET A 117 -0.01 -2.73 12.87
N SER A 118 -0.52 -3.92 13.20
CA SER A 118 0.15 -5.19 12.92
C SER A 118 0.30 -5.44 11.41
N VAL A 119 -0.73 -5.09 10.62
CA VAL A 119 -0.69 -5.13 9.15
C VAL A 119 0.34 -4.17 8.59
N PHE A 120 0.45 -2.94 9.10
CA PHE A 120 1.46 -1.98 8.63
C PHE A 120 2.88 -2.45 8.96
N ALA A 121 3.10 -2.89 10.20
CA ALA A 121 4.37 -3.41 10.65
C ALA A 121 4.82 -4.63 9.83
N ALA A 122 3.89 -5.56 9.52
CA ALA A 122 4.15 -6.70 8.65
C ALA A 122 4.48 -6.27 7.22
N ALA A 123 3.68 -5.35 6.66
CA ALA A 123 3.83 -4.92 5.28
C ALA A 123 5.18 -4.23 5.01
N LEU A 124 5.67 -3.47 5.98
CA LEU A 124 6.93 -2.72 5.91
C LEU A 124 8.13 -3.49 6.50
N GLY A 125 7.91 -4.63 7.16
CA GLY A 125 8.97 -5.39 7.82
C GLY A 125 9.60 -4.68 9.02
N VAL A 126 8.86 -3.80 9.70
CA VAL A 126 9.37 -2.96 10.79
C VAL A 126 8.73 -3.31 12.14
N SER A 127 9.28 -2.81 13.23
CA SER A 127 8.68 -2.84 14.57
C SER A 127 7.86 -1.57 14.85
N CYS A 128 7.06 -1.57 15.91
CA CYS A 128 6.18 -0.45 16.25
C CYS A 128 6.95 0.84 16.52
N ASP A 129 8.15 0.73 17.09
CA ASP A 129 9.05 1.85 17.36
C ASP A 129 9.67 2.45 16.09
N HIS A 130 9.48 1.87 14.91
CA HIS A 130 9.83 2.58 13.67
C HIS A 130 9.01 3.85 13.50
N CYS A 131 7.71 3.79 13.81
CA CYS A 131 6.77 4.90 13.68
C CYS A 131 6.45 5.58 15.02
N HIS A 132 6.45 4.83 16.13
CA HIS A 132 6.02 5.35 17.42
C HIS A 132 7.18 5.53 18.40
N VAL A 133 6.98 6.40 19.39
CA VAL A 133 7.86 6.51 20.55
C VAL A 133 7.26 5.64 21.66
N PRO A 134 7.96 4.59 22.14
CA PRO A 134 7.47 3.78 23.24
C PRO A 134 7.10 4.64 24.46
N GLY A 135 5.90 4.44 25.01
CA GLY A 135 5.36 5.25 26.11
C GLY A 135 4.78 6.61 25.71
N ARG A 136 5.01 7.08 24.48
CA ARG A 136 4.39 8.29 23.88
C ARG A 136 3.83 7.97 22.50
N TRP A 137 2.89 7.03 22.44
CA TRP A 137 2.35 6.46 21.20
C TRP A 137 1.64 7.50 20.31
N ASP A 138 1.14 8.57 20.92
CA ASP A 138 0.50 9.72 20.30
C ASP A 138 1.49 10.74 19.71
N SER A 139 2.78 10.67 20.08
CA SER A 139 3.83 11.57 19.59
C SER A 139 4.01 11.50 18.07
N ASP A 140 4.25 12.65 17.45
CA ASP A 140 4.58 12.81 16.03
C ASP A 140 6.08 13.09 15.79
N GLU A 141 6.91 12.88 16.81
CA GLU A 141 8.37 13.07 16.77
C GLU A 141 9.06 12.28 15.66
N LYS A 142 8.56 11.08 15.31
CA LYS A 142 9.16 10.24 14.28
C LYS A 142 8.54 10.54 12.91
N PRO A 143 9.36 10.93 11.90
CA PRO A 143 8.86 11.29 10.57
C PRO A 143 8.16 10.12 9.86
N ALA A 144 8.53 8.87 10.18
CA ALA A 144 7.89 7.68 9.63
C ALA A 144 6.36 7.65 9.87
N LYS A 145 5.88 8.17 11.00
CA LYS A 145 4.43 8.25 11.31
C LYS A 145 3.71 9.22 10.38
N ALA A 146 4.32 10.38 10.10
CA ALA A 146 3.78 11.35 9.14
C ALA A 146 3.75 10.76 7.72
N THR A 147 4.81 10.06 7.31
CA THR A 147 4.85 9.34 6.03
C THR A 147 3.78 8.26 5.96
N ALA A 148 3.55 7.48 7.02
CA ALA A 148 2.50 6.47 7.06
C ALA A 148 1.11 7.10 6.87
N ARG A 149 0.83 8.27 7.48
CA ARG A 149 -0.43 9.00 7.25
C ARG A 149 -0.59 9.46 5.80
N LEU A 150 0.49 9.88 5.15
CA LEU A 150 0.48 10.19 3.72
C LEU A 150 0.16 8.93 2.89
N MET A 151 0.73 7.77 3.24
CA MET A 151 0.43 6.51 2.55
C MET A 151 -1.02 6.07 2.71
N LEU A 152 -1.68 6.40 3.83
CA LEU A 152 -3.12 6.16 3.96
C LEU A 152 -3.95 7.01 2.99
N ARG A 153 -3.53 8.26 2.75
CA ARG A 153 -4.16 9.12 1.73
C ARG A 153 -3.89 8.63 0.31
N LEU A 154 -2.80 7.92 0.06
CA LEU A 154 -2.54 7.31 -1.25
C LEU A 154 -3.70 6.39 -1.70
N PHE A 155 -4.30 5.66 -0.77
CA PHE A 155 -5.39 4.74 -1.07
C PHE A 155 -6.68 5.42 -1.54
N SER A 156 -6.89 6.72 -1.24
CA SER A 156 -7.99 7.49 -1.83
C SER A 156 -7.69 8.03 -3.23
N GLU A 157 -6.43 8.00 -3.67
CA GLU A 157 -6.03 8.48 -5.01
C GLU A 157 -6.16 7.39 -6.07
N ILE A 158 -5.89 6.12 -5.70
CA ILE A 158 -5.91 4.98 -6.62
C ILE A 158 -7.26 4.78 -7.34
N PRO A 159 -8.44 4.86 -6.68
CA PRO A 159 -9.73 4.65 -7.35
C PRO A 159 -9.96 5.58 -8.55
N LYS A 160 -9.36 6.78 -8.59
CA LYS A 160 -9.58 7.79 -9.64
C LYS A 160 -9.16 7.33 -11.04
N TYR A 161 -8.36 6.27 -11.15
CA TYR A 161 -7.85 5.76 -12.43
C TYR A 161 -8.64 4.56 -12.98
N PHE A 162 -9.59 4.03 -12.22
CA PHE A 162 -10.32 2.81 -12.54
C PHE A 162 -11.82 2.98 -12.39
N GLU A 163 -12.58 2.24 -13.21
CA GLU A 163 -13.98 1.99 -12.91
C GLU A 163 -14.10 1.16 -11.62
N PRO A 164 -15.15 1.34 -10.80
CA PRO A 164 -15.30 0.59 -9.54
C PRO A 164 -15.22 -0.93 -9.71
N SER A 165 -15.75 -1.48 -10.80
CA SER A 165 -15.72 -2.91 -11.10
C SER A 165 -14.35 -3.45 -11.55
N ARG A 166 -13.41 -2.55 -11.87
CA ARG A 166 -12.08 -2.88 -12.42
C ARG A 166 -10.94 -2.39 -11.53
N GLN A 167 -11.24 -1.90 -10.33
CA GLN A 167 -10.23 -1.39 -9.42
C GLN A 167 -9.34 -2.54 -8.89
N PRO A 168 -8.00 -2.43 -9.00
CA PRO A 168 -7.10 -3.42 -8.44
C PRO A 168 -7.12 -3.35 -6.90
N GLY A 169 -7.13 -4.53 -6.25
CA GLY A 169 -6.92 -4.62 -4.81
C GLY A 169 -5.46 -4.34 -4.46
N MET A 170 -5.18 -3.20 -3.83
CA MET A 170 -3.84 -2.81 -3.40
C MET A 170 -3.69 -2.95 -1.89
N GLN A 171 -2.52 -3.39 -1.43
CA GLN A 171 -2.12 -3.43 -0.02
C GLN A 171 -0.80 -2.69 0.16
N CYS A 172 -0.46 -2.32 1.40
CA CYS A 172 0.87 -1.77 1.71
C CYS A 172 1.98 -2.73 1.23
N TYR A 173 1.78 -4.04 1.45
CA TYR A 173 2.73 -5.08 1.04
C TYR A 173 2.89 -5.19 -0.48
N THR A 174 1.89 -4.79 -1.27
CA THR A 174 1.96 -4.85 -2.74
C THR A 174 3.21 -4.12 -3.26
N CYS A 175 3.51 -2.94 -2.69
CA CYS A 175 4.71 -2.18 -3.03
C CYS A 175 5.89 -2.52 -2.09
N HIS A 176 5.63 -2.54 -0.79
CA HIS A 176 6.68 -2.58 0.24
C HIS A 176 7.32 -3.96 0.36
N GLN A 177 6.56 -5.04 0.20
CA GLN A 177 7.02 -6.43 0.27
C GLN A 177 7.98 -6.72 1.44
N GLY A 178 7.66 -6.22 2.64
CA GLY A 178 8.48 -6.43 3.84
C GLY A 178 9.65 -5.47 3.99
N ALA A 179 9.71 -4.38 3.23
CA ALA A 179 10.72 -3.34 3.37
C ALA A 179 10.09 -1.94 3.60
N PRO A 180 10.73 -1.06 4.39
CA PRO A 180 10.19 0.27 4.69
C PRO A 180 10.14 1.19 3.45
N LYS A 181 10.91 0.87 2.41
CA LYS A 181 10.88 1.58 1.12
C LYS A 181 10.66 0.55 0.00
N PRO A 182 9.72 0.79 -0.93
CA PRO A 182 9.54 -0.08 -2.09
C PRO A 182 10.78 -0.09 -2.98
N GLU A 183 11.11 -1.25 -3.53
CA GLU A 183 12.10 -1.37 -4.58
C GLU A 183 11.58 -0.72 -5.87
N ARG A 184 12.49 -0.08 -6.60
CA ARG A 184 12.21 0.54 -7.90
C ARG A 184 13.37 0.20 -8.81
N LEU A 185 13.07 -0.46 -9.93
CA LEU A 185 14.04 -0.48 -11.02
C LEU A 185 14.05 0.91 -11.67
N PRO A 186 15.23 1.44 -12.04
CA PRO A 186 15.30 2.65 -12.84
C PRO A 186 14.42 2.50 -14.09
N VAL A 187 13.71 3.57 -14.44
CA VAL A 187 13.07 3.69 -15.75
C VAL A 187 14.20 4.01 -16.73
N VAL A 188 14.95 2.99 -17.15
CA VAL A 188 15.90 3.06 -18.28
C VAL A 188 15.17 2.94 -19.60
#